data_AF-A0A662HRZ1-F1
#
_entry.id   AF-A0A662HRZ1-F1
#
_cell.length_a   1.000
_cell.length_b   1.000
_cell.length_c   1.000
_cell.angle_alpha   90.00
_cell.angle_beta   90.00
_cell.angle_gamma   90.00
#
_symmetry.space_group_name_H-M   'P 1'
#
loop_
_entity.id
_entity.type
_entity.pdbx_description
1 polymer ?
#
loop_
_entity_poly.entity_id
_entity_poly.type
_entity_poly.pdbx_seq_one_letter_code
_entity_poly.pdbx_strand_id
1 'polypeptide(L)'
;MRKKRYGRTFLTEEEVKVLDVLLKYRKVTDAAKELGKAQPTVSTVKRRIEEKLSMAIETVKLALRKGLIDREELLRLIDTAVTYEELKEEKVRKRGQEGSDS
;
A
#
# COMPACT_ATOMS: atom_id res chain seq x y z
N MET A 1 -6.07 15.26 15.51
CA MET A 1 -5.14 14.57 14.59
C MET A 1 -5.95 13.77 13.58
N ARG A 2 -5.82 14.03 12.26
CA ARG A 2 -6.54 13.28 11.22
C ARG A 2 -6.08 11.81 11.26
N LYS A 3 -7.03 10.86 11.35
CA LYS A 3 -6.74 9.41 11.27
C LYS A 3 -6.01 9.14 9.95
N LYS A 4 -4.81 8.55 9.99
CA LYS A 4 -4.07 8.11 8.80
C LYS A 4 -5.02 7.28 7.94
N ARG A 5 -5.27 7.68 6.70
CA ARG A 5 -6.20 6.94 5.80
C ARG A 5 -5.70 5.51 5.51
N TYR A 6 -4.44 5.22 5.84
CA TYR A 6 -3.67 4.03 5.47
C TYR A 6 -3.08 3.28 6.68
N GLY A 7 -3.84 3.13 7.77
CA GLY A 7 -3.33 2.62 9.07
C GLY A 7 -2.74 1.20 9.12
N ARG A 8 -2.61 0.47 7.99
CA ARG A 8 -2.09 -0.91 7.94
C ARG A 8 -0.84 -1.09 7.07
N THR A 9 -0.23 0.00 6.58
CA THR A 9 0.99 -0.08 5.76
C THR A 9 2.16 0.64 6.44
N PHE A 10 3.37 0.14 6.18
CA PHE A 10 4.64 0.78 6.52
C PHE A 10 5.01 1.94 5.55
N LEU A 11 4.19 2.14 4.51
CA LEU A 11 4.30 3.28 3.61
C LEU A 11 3.65 4.53 4.22
N THR A 12 4.24 5.70 3.98
CA THR A 12 3.66 7.00 4.32
C THR A 12 2.51 7.35 3.38
N GLU A 13 1.66 8.31 3.75
CA GLU A 13 0.58 8.75 2.85
C GLU A 13 1.11 9.31 1.52
N GLU A 14 2.30 9.90 1.52
CA GLU A 14 2.95 10.35 0.28
C GLU A 14 3.41 9.17 -0.58
N GLU A 15 4.06 8.18 0.03
CA GLU A 15 4.53 6.98 -0.66
C GLU A 15 3.36 6.21 -1.26
N VAL A 16 2.24 6.08 -0.56
CA VAL A 16 1.05 5.41 -1.11
C VAL A 16 0.50 6.19 -2.31
N LYS A 17 0.36 7.52 -2.22
CA LYS A 17 -0.09 8.32 -3.37
C LYS A 17 0.83 8.18 -4.58
N VAL A 18 2.15 8.17 -4.35
CA VAL A 18 3.12 7.96 -5.43
C VAL A 18 3.00 6.57 -6.02
N LEU A 19 2.83 5.53 -5.19
CA LEU A 19 2.62 4.16 -5.62
C LEU A 19 1.36 4.02 -6.48
N ASP A 20 0.22 4.56 -6.03
CA ASP A 20 -1.06 4.52 -6.75
C ASP A 20 -0.92 5.10 -8.17
N VAL A 21 -0.25 6.26 -8.28
CA VAL A 21 -0.03 6.93 -9.58
C VAL A 21 0.98 6.15 -10.44
N LEU A 22 2.04 5.60 -9.85
CA LEU A 22 3.00 4.77 -10.56
C LEU A 22 2.35 3.49 -11.12
N LEU A 23 1.41 2.88 -10.40
CA LEU A 23 0.65 1.72 -10.88
C LEU A 23 -0.25 2.07 -12.07
N LYS A 24 -0.84 3.28 -12.08
CA LYS A 24 -1.67 3.78 -13.17
C LYS A 24 -0.87 4.05 -14.45
N TYR A 25 0.28 4.72 -14.36
CA TYR A 25 1.02 5.20 -15.54
C TYR A 25 2.28 4.40 -15.88
N ARG A 26 2.77 3.56 -14.97
CA ARG A 26 3.99 2.73 -15.08
C ARG A 26 5.31 3.46 -15.30
N LYS A 27 5.31 4.75 -15.64
CA LYS A 27 6.48 5.58 -15.87
C LYS A 27 6.60 6.69 -14.83
N VAL A 28 7.82 6.90 -14.32
CA VAL A 28 8.14 7.96 -13.35
C VAL A 28 7.86 9.34 -13.93
N THR A 29 8.12 9.53 -15.22
CA THR A 29 7.91 10.81 -15.92
C THR A 29 6.44 11.23 -15.91
N ASP A 30 5.54 10.28 -16.13
CA ASP A 30 4.11 10.53 -16.23
C ASP A 30 3.49 10.65 -14.85
N ALA A 31 3.96 9.86 -13.88
CA ALA A 31 3.60 10.02 -12.48
C ALA A 31 4.01 11.39 -11.92
N ALA A 32 5.18 11.90 -12.29
CA ALA A 32 5.65 13.22 -11.90
C ALA A 32 4.76 14.34 -12.45
N LYS A 33 4.31 14.23 -13.70
CA LYS A 33 3.37 15.16 -14.32
C LYS A 33 2.02 15.16 -13.59
N GLU A 34 1.44 13.98 -13.35
CA GLU A 34 0.17 13.83 -12.64
C GLU A 34 0.23 14.43 -11.22
N LEU A 35 1.33 14.17 -10.50
CA LEU A 35 1.51 14.62 -9.13
C LEU A 35 1.90 16.09 -9.00
N GLY A 36 2.21 16.78 -10.11
CA GLY A 36 2.76 18.14 -10.09
C GLY A 36 4.10 18.22 -9.35
N LYS A 37 4.93 17.16 -9.43
CA LYS A 37 6.22 17.06 -8.72
C LYS A 37 7.39 16.93 -9.70
N ALA A 38 8.58 17.30 -9.25
CA ALA A 38 9.81 17.06 -10.02
C ALA A 38 10.08 15.55 -10.16
N GLN A 39 10.55 15.12 -11.34
CA GLN A 39 10.87 13.71 -11.59
C GLN A 39 11.89 13.11 -10.59
N PRO A 40 12.96 13.83 -10.17
CA PRO A 40 13.88 13.31 -9.15
C PRO A 40 13.19 13.03 -7.80
N THR A 41 12.20 13.84 -7.43
CA THR A 41 11.41 13.64 -6.20
C THR A 41 10.61 12.34 -6.29
N VAL A 42 9.89 12.12 -7.39
CA VAL A 42 9.11 10.88 -7.58
C VAL A 42 10.03 9.66 -7.66
N SER A 43 11.18 9.78 -8.32
CA SER A 43 12.19 8.71 -8.37
C SER A 43 12.73 8.36 -6.97
N THR A 44 13.01 9.37 -6.15
CA THR A 44 13.45 9.17 -4.77
C THR A 44 12.39 8.45 -3.93
N VAL A 45 11.12 8.86 -4.06
CA VAL A 45 10.02 8.20 -3.34
C VAL A 45 9.82 6.77 -3.84
N LYS A 46 9.90 6.53 -5.15
CA LYS A 46 9.87 5.17 -5.74
C LYS A 46 10.95 4.28 -5.14
N ARG A 47 12.20 4.77 -5.07
CA ARG A 47 13.31 4.00 -4.49
C ARG A 47 13.03 3.61 -3.03
N ARG A 48 12.53 4.54 -2.21
CA ARG A 48 12.16 4.26 -0.81
C ARG A 48 11.06 3.21 -0.69
N ILE A 49 10.07 3.23 -1.58
CA ILE A 49 9.01 2.20 -1.63
C ILE A 49 9.64 0.84 -1.95
N GLU A 50 10.52 0.76 -2.94
CA GLU A 50 11.21 -0.48 -3.33
C GLU A 50 12.08 -1.04 -2.19
N GLU A 51 12.84 -0.18 -1.51
CA GLU A 51 13.64 -0.56 -0.33
C GLU A 51 12.77 -1.17 0.77
N LYS A 52 11.64 -0.53 1.12
CA LYS A 52 10.72 -1.04 2.14
C LYS A 52 10.08 -2.36 1.76
N LEU A 53 9.70 -2.54 0.49
CA LEU A 53 9.17 -3.81 0.00
C LEU A 53 10.22 -4.92 0.07
N SER A 54 11.47 -4.62 -0.34
CA SER A 54 12.59 -5.57 -0.23
C SER A 54 12.82 -6.00 1.22
N MET A 55 12.88 -5.03 2.14
CA MET A 55 13.04 -5.31 3.57
C MET A 55 11.88 -6.15 4.14
N ALA A 56 10.64 -5.87 3.76
CA ALA A 56 9.49 -6.65 4.20
C ALA A 56 9.61 -8.12 3.74
N ILE A 57 9.98 -8.34 2.48
CA ILE A 57 10.18 -9.68 1.92
C ILE A 57 11.33 -10.41 2.63
N GLU A 58 12.46 -9.74 2.86
CA GLU A 58 13.59 -10.31 3.60
C GLU A 58 13.22 -10.67 5.04
N THR A 59 12.43 -9.83 5.70
CA THR A 59 11.96 -10.09 7.06
C THR A 59 11.07 -11.34 7.11
N VAL A 60 10.15 -11.50 6.15
CA VAL A 60 9.33 -12.72 6.05
C VAL A 60 10.19 -13.95 5.79
N LYS A 61 11.17 -13.86 4.88
CA LYS A 61 12.12 -14.95 4.61
C LYS A 61 12.92 -15.34 5.87
N LEU A 62 13.36 -14.35 6.64
CA LEU A 62 14.08 -14.58 7.90
C LEU A 62 13.18 -15.26 8.93
N ALA A 63 11.93 -14.80 9.08
CA ALA A 63 10.97 -15.39 10.00
C ALA A 63 10.70 -16.87 9.68
N LEU A 64 10.52 -17.22 8.41
CA LEU A 64 10.40 -18.60 7.94
C LEU A 64 11.64 -19.43 8.30
N ARG A 65 12.85 -18.93 8.01
CA ARG A 65 14.10 -19.64 8.31
C ARG A 65 14.34 -19.85 9.81
N LYS A 66 13.82 -18.95 10.64
CA LYS A 66 13.92 -19.03 12.11
C LYS A 66 12.79 -19.84 12.74
N GLY A 67 11.82 -20.31 11.96
CA GLY A 67 10.64 -21.01 12.47
C GLY A 67 9.71 -20.11 13.30
N LEU A 68 9.79 -18.78 13.11
CA LEU A 68 8.89 -17.83 13.78
C LEU A 68 7.47 -17.87 13.18
N ILE A 69 7.41 -18.14 11.87
CA ILE A 69 6.18 -18.45 11.14
C ILE A 69 6.48 -19.67 10.27
N ASP A 70 5.45 -20.46 9.97
CA ASP A 70 5.55 -21.53 8.98
C ASP A 70 4.94 -21.12 7.63
N ARG A 71 5.04 -22.03 6.65
CA ARG A 71 4.53 -21.78 5.30
C ARG A 71 3.00 -21.67 5.27
N GLU A 72 2.29 -22.41 6.11
CA GLU A 72 0.82 -22.45 6.14
C GLU A 72 0.26 -21.17 6.76
N GLU A 73 0.89 -20.67 7.83
CA GLU A 73 0.61 -19.37 8.42
C GLU A 73 0.85 -18.24 7.41
N LEU A 74 1.98 -18.24 6.69
CA LEU A 74 2.24 -17.22 5.67
C LEU A 74 1.16 -17.21 4.57
N LEU A 75 0.76 -18.39 4.07
CA LEU A 75 -0.28 -18.47 3.03
C LEU A 75 -1.63 -17.96 3.56
N ARG A 76 -2.01 -18.30 4.79
CA ARG A 76 -3.22 -17.76 5.43
C ARG A 76 -3.17 -16.22 5.56
N LEU A 77 -2.00 -15.66 5.90
CA LEU A 77 -1.82 -14.20 5.99
C LEU A 77 -1.94 -13.52 4.62
N ILE A 78 -1.50 -14.18 3.54
CA ILE A 78 -1.65 -13.67 2.17
C ILE A 78 -3.13 -13.75 1.73
N ASP A 79 -3.81 -14.86 1.99
CA ASP A 79 -5.21 -15.06 1.59
C ASP A 79 -6.18 -14.12 2.33
N THR A 80 -5.81 -13.66 3.53
CA THR A 80 -6.59 -12.69 4.32
C THR A 80 -6.18 -11.24 4.07
N ALA A 81 -5.22 -10.99 3.18
CA ALA A 81 -4.75 -9.65 2.86
C ALA A 81 -5.81 -8.90 2.03
N VAL A 82 -6.58 -8.04 2.69
CA VAL A 82 -7.53 -7.15 2.01
C VAL A 82 -6.76 -6.09 1.22
N THR A 83 -7.04 -5.99 -0.07
CA THR A 83 -6.45 -4.98 -0.95
C THR A 83 -7.00 -3.58 -0.63
N TYR A 84 -6.26 -2.55 -1.05
CA TYR A 84 -6.69 -1.17 -0.84
C TYR A 84 -7.98 -0.82 -1.60
N GLU A 85 -8.17 -1.41 -2.78
CA GLU A 85 -9.40 -1.30 -3.59
C GLU A 85 -10.61 -1.87 -2.82
N GLU A 86 -10.49 -3.08 -2.28
CA GLU A 86 -11.55 -3.72 -1.47
C GLU A 86 -11.91 -2.89 -0.22
N LEU A 87 -10.92 -2.30 0.45
CA LEU A 87 -11.17 -1.39 1.59
C LEU A 87 -11.85 -0.07 1.18
N LYS A 88 -11.64 0.39 -0.05
CA LYS A 88 -12.27 1.60 -0.57
C LYS A 88 -13.74 1.33 -0.91
N GLU A 89 -14.04 0.17 -1.51
CA GLU A 89 -15.40 -0.27 -1.80
C GLU A 89 -16.21 -0.55 -0.53
N GLU A 90 -15.61 -1.18 0.49
CA GLU A 90 -16.26 -1.45 1.77
C GLU A 90 -16.68 -0.14 2.49
N LYS A 91 -15.86 0.91 2.39
CA LYS A 91 -16.19 2.25 2.93
C LYS A 91 -17.32 2.94 2.16
N VAL A 92 -17.42 2.72 0.85
CA VAL A 92 -18.50 3.29 0.03
C VAL A 92 -19.82 2.59 0.34
N ARG A 93 -19.82 1.25 0.46
CA ARG A 93 -21.02 0.48 0.84
C ARG A 93 -21.58 0.88 2.21
N LYS A 94 -20.71 1.04 3.21
CA LYS A 94 -21.12 1.48 4.55
C LYS A 94 -21.76 2.88 4.57
N ARG A 95 -21.26 3.81 3.74
CA ARG A 95 -21.85 5.15 3.60
C ARG A 95 -23.20 5.16 2.85
N GLY A 96 -23.43 4.22 1.95
CA GLY A 96 -24.72 4.09 1.26
C GLY A 96 -25.83 3.57 2.19
N GLN A 97 -25.48 2.71 3.15
CA GLN A 97 -26.45 2.19 4.13
C GLN A 97 -26.85 3.23 5.19
N GLU A 98 -25.93 4.10 5.62
CA GLU A 98 -26.22 5.17 6.60
C GLU A 98 -27.07 6.32 6.03
N GLY A 99 -27.21 6.42 4.70
CA GLY A 99 -28.05 7.44 4.03
C GLY A 99 -29.45 6.96 3.63
N SER A 100 -29.81 5.72 3.95
CA SER A 100 -31.11 5.12 3.58
C SER A 100 -32.13 5.08 4.72
N ASP A 101 -31.74 5.48 5.94
CA ASP A 101 -32.58 5.54 7.15
C ASP A 101 -32.82 7.00 7.61
N SER A 102 -33.00 7.94 6.67
CA SER A 102 -33.39 9.33 6.97
C SER A 102 -34.60 9.77 6.17
#